data_AF-Q6IR59-F1
#
_entry.id   AF-Q6IR59-F1
#
_cell.length_a   1.000
_cell.length_b   1.000
_cell.length_c   1.000
_cell.angle_alpha   90.00
_cell.angle_beta   90.00
_cell.angle_gamma   90.00
#
_symmetry.space_group_name_H-M   'P 1'
#
loop_
_entity.id
_entity.type
_entity.pdbx_description
1 polymer ?
#
loop_
_entity_poly.entity_id
_entity_poly.type
_entity_poly.pdbx_seq_one_letter_code
_entity_poly.pdbx_strand_id
1 'polypeptide(L)'
;MKALETLQPYFGMHDQFNPPVCQKIMKKSRLEQNIDAAVKLGDLDTAEQLSDRLATRELAVKVSKAASYHRHVQTKEEGETSQETLKKKKKGKNLGWGFEAKQRWETKSNMGYM
;
A
#
# COMPACT_ATOMS: atom_id res chain seq x y z
N MET A 1 19.03 6.05 10.18
CA MET A 1 19.38 5.05 9.16
C MET A 1 18.31 3.96 9.03
N LYS A 2 17.98 3.22 10.11
CA LYS A 2 16.99 2.10 10.09
C LYS A 2 15.66 2.37 9.36
N ALA A 3 15.09 3.58 9.47
CA ALA A 3 13.81 3.91 8.82
C ALA A 3 13.87 4.01 7.28
N LEU A 4 15.05 4.25 6.70
CA LEU A 4 15.21 4.24 5.23
C LEU A 4 15.41 2.82 4.70
N GLU A 5 16.09 1.97 5.48
CA GLU A 5 16.31 0.55 5.15
C GLU A 5 14.99 -0.23 5.05
N THR A 6 14.02 0.05 5.93
CA THR A 6 12.68 -0.57 5.88
C THR A 6 11.86 -0.14 4.65
N LEU A 7 12.13 1.04 4.11
CA LEU A 7 11.45 1.57 2.93
C LEU A 7 12.12 1.16 1.61
N GLN A 8 13.35 0.65 1.67
CA GLN A 8 14.14 0.28 0.50
C GLN A 8 13.44 -0.68 -0.47
N PRO A 9 12.73 -1.73 0.00
CA PRO A 9 12.01 -2.65 -0.89
C PRO A 9 10.87 -1.98 -1.68
N TYR A 10 10.35 -0.87 -1.18
CA TYR A 10 9.18 -0.17 -1.74
C TYR A 10 9.56 0.94 -2.74
N PHE A 11 10.86 1.23 -2.90
CA PHE A 11 11.31 2.11 -3.99
C PHE A 11 11.04 1.46 -5.35
N GLY A 12 10.63 2.27 -6.33
CA GLY A 12 10.40 1.82 -7.71
C GLY A 12 9.11 1.01 -7.95
N MET A 13 8.45 0.50 -6.91
CA MET A 13 7.14 -0.17 -7.08
C MET A 13 6.11 0.73 -7.76
N HIS A 14 6.17 2.04 -7.49
CA HIS A 14 5.29 3.04 -8.11
C HIS A 14 5.52 3.23 -9.60
N ASP A 15 6.70 2.88 -10.12
CA ASP A 15 7.04 3.14 -11.51
C ASP A 15 6.34 2.15 -12.47
N GLN A 16 5.94 0.99 -11.96
CA GLN A 16 5.16 -0.02 -12.69
C GLN A 16 3.74 0.46 -13.03
N PHE A 17 3.20 1.43 -12.27
CA PHE A 17 1.86 1.98 -12.49
C PHE A 17 1.86 3.20 -13.40
N ASN A 18 3.04 3.69 -13.81
CA ASN A 18 3.11 4.80 -14.75
C ASN A 18 2.79 4.31 -16.17
N PRO A 19 2.04 5.09 -16.97
CA PRO A 19 1.84 4.78 -18.37
C PRO A 19 3.20 4.77 -19.11
N PRO A 20 3.31 4.00 -20.21
CA PRO A 20 4.53 3.97 -21.01
C PRO A 20 4.91 5.37 -21.45
N VAL A 21 6.23 5.65 -21.50
CA VAL A 21 6.79 6.98 -21.76
C VAL A 21 6.21 7.63 -23.02
N CYS A 22 5.90 6.83 -24.04
CA CYS A 22 5.30 7.28 -25.30
C CYS A 22 3.95 8.00 -25.15
N GLN A 23 3.21 7.76 -24.07
CA GLN A 23 1.90 8.38 -23.82
C GLN A 23 1.99 9.62 -22.91
N LYS A 24 3.17 9.94 -22.36
CA LYS A 24 3.32 10.96 -21.34
C LYS A 24 3.92 12.23 -21.94
N ILE A 25 3.16 13.33 -21.91
CA ILE A 25 3.70 14.67 -22.17
C ILE A 25 4.53 15.06 -20.93
N MET A 26 5.84 14.85 -20.98
CA MET A 26 6.75 15.24 -19.92
C MET A 26 6.98 16.75 -19.98
N LYS A 27 6.18 17.49 -19.19
CA LYS A 27 6.40 18.93 -19.00
C LYS A 27 7.56 19.11 -18.03
N LYS A 28 8.55 19.91 -18.44
CA LYS A 28 9.68 20.26 -17.58
C LYS A 28 9.20 20.98 -16.33
N SER A 29 9.73 20.58 -15.18
CA SER A 29 9.54 21.28 -13.91
C SER A 29 10.11 22.70 -13.97
N ARG A 30 9.59 23.62 -13.16
CA ARG A 30 10.16 24.98 -13.07
C ARG A 30 11.63 24.97 -12.65
N LEU A 31 12.03 24.03 -11.79
CA LEU A 31 13.44 23.88 -11.40
C LEU A 31 14.31 23.44 -12.59
N GLU A 32 13.83 22.51 -13.41
CA GLU A 32 14.55 22.07 -14.63
C GLU A 32 14.68 23.23 -15.63
N GLN A 33 13.63 24.03 -15.80
CA GLN A 33 13.66 25.22 -16.64
C GLN A 33 14.68 26.26 -16.13
N ASN A 34 14.78 26.42 -14.81
CA ASN A 34 15.76 27.33 -14.21
C ASN A 34 17.19 26.81 -14.36
N ILE A 35 17.41 25.49 -14.25
CA ILE A 35 18.71 24.86 -14.54
C ILE A 35 19.10 25.11 -16.00
N ASP A 36 18.18 24.87 -16.94
CA ASP A 36 18.41 25.16 -18.36
C ASP A 36 18.74 26.63 -18.61
N ALA A 37 18.10 27.56 -17.88
CA ALA A 37 18.37 28.98 -17.98
C ALA A 37 19.76 29.36 -17.45
N ALA A 38 20.16 28.82 -16.28
CA ALA A 38 21.49 29.04 -15.71
C ALA A 38 22.61 28.50 -16.62
N VAL A 39 22.41 27.31 -17.19
CA VAL A 39 23.36 26.72 -18.15
C VAL A 39 23.50 27.58 -19.41
N LYS A 40 22.40 28.16 -19.92
CA LYS A 40 22.44 29.07 -21.06
C LYS A 40 23.16 30.38 -20.77
N LEU A 41 23.07 30.88 -19.54
CA LEU A 41 23.77 32.09 -19.10
C LEU A 41 25.27 31.82 -18.84
N GLY A 42 25.65 30.56 -18.59
CA GLY A 42 27.02 30.15 -18.26
C GLY A 42 27.30 30.12 -16.75
N ASP A 43 26.29 30.34 -15.91
CA ASP A 43 26.41 30.36 -14.45
C ASP A 43 26.36 28.94 -13.87
N LEU A 44 27.47 28.20 -14.00
CA LEU A 44 27.54 26.79 -13.62
C LEU A 44 27.32 26.54 -12.12
N ASP A 45 27.83 27.42 -11.26
CA ASP A 45 27.69 27.31 -9.80
C ASP A 45 26.20 27.29 -9.38
N THR A 46 25.39 28.13 -10.03
CA THR A 46 23.96 28.21 -9.75
C THR A 46 23.21 27.01 -10.30
N ALA A 47 23.62 26.50 -11.46
CA ALA A 47 23.05 25.30 -12.06
C ALA A 47 23.30 24.07 -11.19
N GLU A 48 24.50 23.93 -10.62
CA GLU A 48 24.86 22.85 -9.69
C GLU A 48 23.99 22.88 -8.42
N GLN A 49 23.88 24.05 -7.78
CA GLN A 49 23.03 24.21 -6.59
C GLN A 49 21.56 23.86 -6.86
N LEU A 50 21.04 24.26 -8.02
CA LEU A 50 19.68 23.94 -8.43
C LEU A 50 19.51 22.44 -8.73
N SER A 51 20.53 21.79 -9.28
CA SER A 51 20.57 20.35 -9.53
C SER A 51 20.53 19.54 -8.22
N ASP A 52 21.35 19.91 -7.23
CA ASP A 52 21.34 19.26 -5.91
C ASP A 52 19.98 19.40 -5.21
N ARG A 53 19.38 20.59 -5.32
CA ARG A 53 18.02 20.83 -4.83
C ARG A 53 16.98 19.97 -5.55
N LEU A 54 17.14 19.75 -6.85
CA LEU A 54 16.25 18.89 -7.62
C LEU A 54 16.41 17.42 -7.18
N ALA A 55 17.64 16.93 -7.05
CA ALA A 55 17.94 15.57 -6.60
C ALA A 55 17.38 15.27 -5.19
N THR A 56 17.56 16.20 -4.24
CA THR A 56 17.01 16.06 -2.88
C THR A 56 15.48 16.03 -2.88
N ARG A 57 14.83 16.87 -3.70
CA ARG A 57 13.37 16.86 -3.87
C ARG A 57 12.87 15.55 -4.47
N GLU A 58 13.52 15.03 -5.50
CA GLU A 58 13.14 13.76 -6.13
C GLU A 58 13.28 12.59 -5.16
N LEU A 59 14.34 12.57 -4.36
CA LEU A 59 14.52 11.58 -3.29
C LEU A 59 13.37 11.69 -2.27
N ALA A 60 13.00 12.89 -1.83
CA ALA A 60 11.89 13.08 -0.91
C ALA A 60 10.55 12.57 -1.48
N VAL A 61 10.30 12.76 -2.78
CA VAL A 61 9.12 12.21 -3.46
C VAL A 61 9.15 10.68 -3.50
N LYS A 62 10.32 10.07 -3.76
CA LYS A 62 10.46 8.60 -3.72
C LYS A 62 10.19 8.05 -2.32
N VAL A 63 10.71 8.70 -1.27
CA VAL A 63 10.50 8.32 0.13
C VAL A 63 9.03 8.44 0.53
N SER A 64 8.36 9.54 0.17
CA SER A 64 6.95 9.73 0.54
C SER A 64 6.04 8.69 -0.13
N LYS A 65 6.31 8.36 -1.39
CA LYS A 65 5.63 7.29 -2.13
C LYS A 65 5.89 5.90 -1.52
N ALA A 66 7.13 5.59 -1.18
CA ALA A 66 7.47 4.32 -0.51
C ALA A 66 6.76 4.21 0.85
N ALA A 67 6.75 5.29 1.63
CA ALA A 67 6.09 5.33 2.93
C ALA A 67 4.56 5.16 2.84
N SER A 68 3.91 5.75 1.82
CA SER A 68 2.47 5.57 1.64
C SER A 68 2.11 4.12 1.29
N TYR A 69 2.91 3.46 0.44
CA TYR A 69 2.71 2.06 0.11
C TYR A 69 2.95 1.15 1.32
N HIS A 70 4.03 1.37 2.07
CA HIS A 70 4.31 0.63 3.30
C HIS A 70 3.14 0.70 4.28
N ARG A 71 2.59 1.90 4.53
CA ARG A 71 1.40 2.07 5.39
C ARG A 71 0.20 1.31 4.84
N HIS A 72 -0.02 1.36 3.53
CA HIS A 72 -1.13 0.65 2.91
C HIS A 72 -1.02 -0.88 3.06
N VAL A 73 0.17 -1.45 2.90
CA VAL A 73 0.42 -2.88 3.16
C VAL A 73 0.13 -3.24 4.61
N GLN A 74 0.65 -2.46 5.56
CA GLN A 74 0.38 -2.67 6.99
C GLN A 74 -1.11 -2.62 7.30
N THR A 75 -1.84 -1.62 6.78
CA THR A 75 -3.29 -1.52 7.01
C THR A 75 -4.07 -2.70 6.43
N LYS A 76 -3.60 -3.31 5.33
CA LYS A 76 -4.21 -4.51 4.77
C LYS A 76 -4.00 -5.73 5.66
N GLU A 77 -2.76 -5.96 6.10
CA GLU A 77 -2.43 -7.08 6.99
C GLU A 77 -3.16 -6.96 8.34
N GLU A 78 -3.22 -5.75 8.91
CA GLU A 78 -3.98 -5.46 10.14
C GLU A 78 -5.49 -5.66 9.95
N GLY A 79 -6.02 -5.27 8.78
CA GLY A 79 -7.42 -5.49 8.42
C GLY A 79 -7.76 -6.97 8.27
N GLU A 80 -6.90 -7.75 7.61
CA GLU A 80 -7.06 -9.19 7.41
C GLU A 80 -6.98 -9.96 8.73
N THR A 81 -5.99 -9.65 9.58
CA THR A 81 -5.86 -10.25 10.92
C THR A 81 -7.05 -9.90 11.82
N SER A 82 -7.55 -8.66 11.76
CA SER A 82 -8.76 -8.23 12.47
C SER A 82 -10.02 -8.95 11.95
N GLN A 83 -10.16 -9.12 10.64
CA GLN A 83 -11.27 -9.88 10.08
C GLN A 83 -11.21 -11.36 10.48
N GLU A 84 -10.01 -11.95 10.50
CA GLU A 84 -9.85 -13.35 10.85
C GLU A 84 -10.15 -13.61 12.33
N THR A 85 -9.72 -12.72 13.23
CA THR A 85 -10.09 -12.78 14.65
C THR A 85 -11.60 -12.60 14.86
N LEU A 86 -12.24 -11.68 14.13
CA LEU A 86 -13.70 -11.51 14.15
C LEU A 86 -14.43 -12.75 13.62
N LYS A 87 -13.96 -13.36 12.52
CA LYS A 87 -14.52 -14.60 11.97
C LYS A 87 -14.37 -15.76 12.96
N LYS A 88 -13.21 -15.92 13.60
CA LYS A 88 -12.98 -16.93 14.65
C LYS A 88 -13.89 -16.70 15.85
N LYS A 89 -14.03 -15.46 16.32
CA LYS A 89 -14.95 -15.08 17.40
C LYS A 89 -16.42 -15.31 17.03
N LYS A 90 -16.82 -15.05 15.79
CA LYS A 90 -18.19 -15.33 15.29
C LYS A 90 -18.45 -16.83 15.14
N LYS A 91 -17.46 -17.63 14.71
CA LYS A 91 -17.55 -19.09 14.61
C LYS A 91 -17.59 -19.79 15.98
N GLY A 92 -16.83 -19.29 16.96
CA GLY A 92 -16.81 -19.84 18.33
C GLY A 92 -18.04 -19.49 19.17
N LYS A 93 -18.81 -18.47 18.77
CA LYS A 93 -20.16 -18.26 19.29
C LYS A 93 -21.07 -19.21 18.51
N ASN A 94 -21.35 -20.38 19.07
CA ASN A 94 -22.40 -21.26 18.57
C ASN A 94 -23.67 -20.42 18.38
N LEU A 95 -24.05 -20.23 17.12
CA LEU A 95 -25.30 -19.58 16.76
C LEU A 95 -26.40 -20.49 17.29
N GLY A 96 -27.14 -20.06 18.31
CA GLY A 96 -28.18 -20.87 18.98
C GLY A 96 -29.37 -21.28 18.11
N TRP A 97 -29.30 -21.02 16.80
CA TRP A 97 -30.25 -21.44 15.77
C TRP A 97 -29.64 -22.44 14.77
N GLY A 98 -28.39 -22.88 14.97
CA GLY A 98 -27.78 -23.93 14.17
C GLY A 98 -28.53 -25.26 14.34
N PHE A 99 -28.56 -26.06 13.28
CA PHE A 99 -29.13 -27.40 13.33
C PHE A 99 -28.32 -28.27 14.30
N GLU A 100 -28.93 -28.59 15.44
CA GLU A 100 -28.40 -29.60 16.36
C GLU A 100 -28.73 -30.97 15.76
N ALA A 101 -27.72 -31.67 15.26
CA ALA A 101 -27.89 -33.00 14.71
C ALA A 101 -28.28 -33.97 15.84
N LYS A 102 -29.58 -34.22 15.98
CA LYS A 102 -30.13 -35.22 16.90
C LYS A 102 -29.52 -36.59 16.62
N GLN A 103 -29.24 -37.33 17.67
CA GLN A 103 -28.70 -38.67 17.54
C GLN A 103 -29.77 -39.61 16.94
N ARG A 104 -29.33 -40.63 16.19
CA ARG A 104 -30.23 -41.56 15.46
C ARG A 104 -31.34 -42.18 16.32
N TRP A 105 -31.10 -42.37 17.61
CA TRP A 105 -32.06 -42.93 18.56
C TRP A 105 -33.12 -41.90 19.02
N GLU A 106 -32.81 -40.60 18.97
CA GLU A 106 -33.74 -39.51 19.31
C GLU A 106 -34.70 -39.18 18.15
N THR A 107 -34.28 -39.40 16.91
CA THR A 107 -35.12 -39.12 15.73
C THR A 107 -36.19 -40.19 15.49
N LYS A 108 -35.99 -41.41 16.02
CA LYS A 108 -36.79 -42.58 15.65
C LYS A 108 -37.94 -42.91 16.62
N SER A 109 -37.99 -42.33 17.82
CA SER A 109 -38.92 -42.78 18.86
C SER A 109 -40.16 -41.91 19.09
N ASN A 110 -40.48 -40.92 18.25
CA ASN A 110 -41.65 -40.05 18.45
C ASN A 110 -42.82 -40.29 17.47
N MET A 111 -42.93 -41.48 16.85
CA MET A 111 -43.98 -41.79 15.87
C MET A 111 -45.03 -42.78 16.35
N GLY A 112 -45.16 -43.04 17.65
CA GLY A 112 -46.25 -43.89 18.10
C GLY A 112 -46.39 -43.92 19.61
N TYR A 113 -47.43 -43.25 20.11
CA TYR A 113 -48.54 -43.85 20.85
C TYR A 113 -49.67 -42.79 20.85
N MET A 114 -50.54 -42.86 19.84
CA MET A 114 -51.90 -42.29 19.89
C MET A 114 -52.85 -43.44 20.21
#